data_AF-A0A0F9DRI7-F1
#
_entry.id   AF-A0A0F9DRI7-F1
#
_cell.length_a   1.000
_cell.length_b   1.000
_cell.length_c   1.000
_cell.angle_alpha   90.00
_cell.angle_beta   90.00
_cell.angle_gamma   90.00
#
_symmetry.space_group_name_H-M   'P 1'
#
loop_
_entity.id
_entity.type
_entity.pdbx_description
1 polymer ?
#
loop_
_entity_poly.entity_id
_entity_poly.type
_entity_poly.pdbx_seq_one_letter_code
_entity_poly.pdbx_strand_id
1 'polypeptide(L)'
;KLAGPPNDPKAVTAAMDKYFEPKVKLARVKGLINEPVCNSIITLHSFRNQIYHRGLHYEKILASISLFYFRIACDLFEKNKPRSFFYHPEQKIPHRARKYLGNKPFHEMPELYVAACQRLREASEGMSLTLIEDLTGHMENIINNTDEMISFLSQGDPKKPSRDQVIVDCQAWPFAFTEEGKRFACENQCPAKTMGGYIEWISSTYNWPHQSDPIRSWQKRLKSLKSENNHHKALEKYKHFLDQTEDLREKIDKSSTYLDRHIEEQIDRARGK
;
A
#
# COMPACT_ATOMS: atom_id res chain seq x y z
N LYS A 1 21.66 -36.07 -7.90
CA LYS A 1 22.10 -35.32 -6.70
C LYS A 1 22.36 -33.88 -7.13
N LEU A 2 21.39 -32.98 -6.96
CA LEU A 2 21.59 -31.55 -7.17
C LEU A 2 22.02 -30.96 -5.82
N ALA A 3 23.28 -30.53 -5.73
CA ALA A 3 23.74 -29.73 -4.62
C ALA A 3 22.99 -28.38 -4.71
N GLY A 4 21.96 -28.21 -3.89
CA GLY A 4 21.32 -26.91 -3.72
C GLY A 4 22.33 -25.90 -3.19
N PRO A 5 22.14 -24.59 -3.43
CA PRO A 5 23.02 -23.57 -2.90
C PRO A 5 23.15 -23.76 -1.37
N PRO A 6 24.37 -23.59 -0.81
CA PRO A 6 24.60 -23.79 0.62
C PRO A 6 23.60 -22.94 1.40
N ASN A 7 22.83 -23.59 2.28
CA ASN A 7 21.84 -22.92 3.11
C ASN A 7 22.55 -21.79 3.86
N ASP A 8 22.25 -20.52 3.56
CA ASP A 8 22.69 -19.39 4.38
C ASP A 8 22.13 -19.60 5.79
N PRO A 9 22.97 -19.92 6.80
CA PRO A 9 22.48 -20.26 8.13
C PRO A 9 21.73 -19.10 8.78
N LYS A 10 22.07 -17.85 8.42
CA LYS A 10 21.38 -16.65 8.92
C LYS A 10 19.98 -16.57 8.34
N ALA A 11 19.82 -16.77 7.03
CA ALA A 11 18.51 -16.76 6.38
C ALA A 11 17.59 -17.88 6.89
N VAL A 12 18.15 -19.08 7.15
CA VAL A 12 17.39 -20.19 7.74
C VAL A 12 16.95 -19.86 9.17
N THR A 13 17.85 -19.34 10.00
CA THR A 13 17.54 -18.97 11.39
C THR A 13 16.45 -17.91 11.44
N ALA A 14 16.55 -16.86 10.62
CA ALA A 14 15.54 -15.81 10.54
C ALA A 14 14.16 -16.35 10.08
N ALA A 15 14.14 -17.34 9.18
CA ALA A 15 12.90 -17.96 8.70
C ALA A 15 12.26 -18.93 9.70
N MET A 16 12.99 -19.41 10.70
CA MET A 16 12.43 -20.27 11.75
C MET A 16 11.62 -19.49 12.79
N ASP A 17 11.82 -18.17 12.89
CA ASP A 17 11.07 -17.29 13.79
C ASP A 17 9.60 -17.09 13.33
N LYS A 18 8.82 -16.35 14.12
CA LYS A 18 7.40 -16.06 13.90
C LYS A 18 7.10 -15.16 12.70
N TYR A 19 8.08 -14.39 12.22
CA TYR A 19 7.88 -13.41 11.15
C TYR A 19 7.71 -14.07 9.78
N PHE A 20 6.74 -13.60 8.99
CA PHE A 20 6.42 -14.18 7.68
C PHE A 20 7.44 -13.80 6.59
N GLU A 21 7.89 -12.54 6.57
CA GLU A 21 8.77 -12.02 5.51
C GLU A 21 10.10 -12.80 5.37
N PRO A 22 10.83 -13.15 6.44
CA PRO A 22 12.05 -13.97 6.33
C PRO A 22 11.80 -15.34 5.68
N LYS A 23 10.61 -15.93 5.87
CA LYS A 23 10.23 -17.22 5.26
C LYS A 23 10.10 -17.10 3.74
N VAL A 24 9.50 -16.01 3.27
CA VAL A 24 9.35 -15.71 1.83
C VAL A 24 10.71 -15.43 1.19
N LYS A 25 11.55 -14.63 1.85
CA LYS A 25 12.93 -14.36 1.40
C LYS A 25 13.77 -15.63 1.30
N LEU A 26 13.63 -16.56 2.25
CA LEU A 26 14.29 -17.87 2.18
C LEU A 26 13.78 -18.70 0.99
N ALA A 27 12.48 -18.70 0.72
CA ALA A 27 11.91 -19.40 -0.44
C ALA A 27 12.51 -18.88 -1.76
N ARG A 28 12.74 -17.56 -1.87
CA ARG A 28 13.46 -16.95 -2.99
C ARG A 28 14.91 -17.43 -3.08
N VAL A 29 15.67 -17.38 -1.98
CA VAL A 29 17.08 -17.83 -1.95
C VAL A 29 17.21 -19.30 -2.37
N LYS A 30 16.21 -20.13 -2.03
CA LYS A 30 16.14 -21.54 -2.45
C LYS A 30 15.65 -21.76 -3.88
N GLY A 31 15.35 -20.69 -4.64
CA GLY A 31 14.89 -20.77 -6.02
C GLY A 31 13.44 -21.24 -6.18
N LEU A 32 12.65 -21.28 -5.10
CA LEU A 32 11.23 -21.68 -5.17
C LEU A 32 10.37 -20.59 -5.82
N ILE A 33 10.76 -19.33 -5.63
CA ILE A 33 10.13 -18.15 -6.22
C ILE A 33 11.20 -17.19 -6.73
N ASN A 34 10.84 -16.37 -7.72
CA ASN A 34 11.68 -15.29 -8.21
C ASN A 34 11.46 -13.98 -7.43
N GLU A 35 12.27 -12.97 -7.72
CA GLU A 35 12.21 -11.66 -7.05
C GLU A 35 10.83 -10.97 -7.16
N PRO A 36 10.19 -10.86 -8.35
CA PRO A 36 8.88 -10.22 -8.46
C PRO A 36 7.79 -10.89 -7.61
N VAL A 37 7.78 -12.22 -7.56
CA VAL A 37 6.83 -12.98 -6.74
C VAL A 37 7.10 -12.78 -5.25
N CYS A 38 8.37 -12.81 -4.83
CA CYS A 38 8.77 -12.53 -3.45
C CYS A 38 8.25 -11.16 -2.98
N ASN A 39 8.51 -10.11 -3.78
CA ASN A 39 8.09 -8.74 -3.45
C ASN A 39 6.56 -8.60 -3.45
N SER A 40 5.87 -9.28 -4.36
CA SER A 40 4.41 -9.30 -4.38
C SER A 40 3.82 -9.98 -3.15
N ILE A 41 4.34 -11.13 -2.72
CA ILE A 41 3.87 -11.83 -1.52
C ILE A 41 4.04 -10.94 -0.28
N ILE A 42 5.20 -10.31 -0.13
CA ILE A 42 5.48 -9.41 1.01
C ILE A 42 4.52 -8.22 0.99
N THR A 43 4.32 -7.61 -0.17
CA THR A 43 3.42 -6.45 -0.35
C THR A 43 1.96 -6.82 -0.04
N LEU A 44 1.46 -7.91 -0.61
CA LEU A 44 0.09 -8.40 -0.40
C LEU A 44 -0.14 -8.80 1.07
N HIS A 45 0.88 -9.38 1.71
CA HIS A 45 0.83 -9.67 3.14
C HIS A 45 0.78 -8.38 3.99
N SER A 46 1.50 -7.32 3.60
CA SER A 46 1.38 -6.03 4.29
C SER A 46 -0.01 -5.41 4.15
N PHE A 47 -0.65 -5.51 2.97
CA PHE A 47 -2.02 -5.02 2.79
C PHE A 47 -3.00 -5.76 3.69
N ARG A 48 -2.88 -7.09 3.78
CA ARG A 48 -3.66 -7.89 4.74
C ARG A 48 -3.53 -7.35 6.16
N ASN A 49 -2.30 -7.09 6.62
CA ASN A 49 -2.05 -6.59 7.97
C ASN A 49 -2.60 -5.16 8.18
N GLN A 50 -2.52 -4.31 7.16
CA GLN A 50 -3.04 -2.95 7.22
C GLN A 50 -4.58 -2.91 7.27
N ILE A 51 -5.27 -3.82 6.58
CA ILE A 51 -6.75 -3.90 6.62
C ILE A 51 -7.25 -4.18 8.04
N TYR A 52 -6.53 -4.99 8.82
CA TYR A 52 -6.86 -5.23 10.24
C TYR A 52 -6.75 -3.98 11.12
N HIS A 53 -6.06 -2.93 10.67
CA HIS A 53 -5.80 -1.72 11.46
C HIS A 53 -6.39 -0.43 10.87
N ARG A 54 -6.65 -0.37 9.56
CA ARG A 54 -7.02 0.85 8.80
C ARG A 54 -8.23 0.64 7.88
N GLY A 55 -9.12 -0.30 8.24
CA GLY A 55 -10.10 -1.04 7.42
C GLY A 55 -10.98 -0.38 6.35
N LEU A 56 -10.82 0.91 6.03
CA LEU A 56 -11.61 1.64 5.03
C LEU A 56 -10.81 2.07 3.78
N HIS A 57 -9.47 2.15 3.84
CA HIS A 57 -8.70 2.75 2.73
C HIS A 57 -8.45 1.84 1.52
N TYR A 58 -8.71 0.53 1.61
CA TYR A 58 -8.38 -0.42 0.53
C TYR A 58 -9.58 -1.22 0.03
N GLU A 59 -10.80 -0.88 0.45
CA GLU A 59 -11.99 -1.67 0.13
C GLU A 59 -12.17 -1.86 -1.39
N LYS A 60 -11.95 -0.78 -2.17
CA LYS A 60 -12.09 -0.78 -3.63
C LYS A 60 -11.14 -1.74 -4.36
N ILE A 61 -9.97 -2.05 -3.80
CA ILE A 61 -8.97 -2.93 -4.43
C ILE A 61 -8.88 -4.30 -3.77
N LEU A 62 -9.56 -4.48 -2.63
CA LEU A 62 -9.36 -5.64 -1.76
C LEU A 62 -9.61 -6.96 -2.49
N ALA A 63 -10.68 -7.02 -3.29
CA ALA A 63 -11.06 -8.21 -4.01
C ALA A 63 -9.97 -8.64 -5.01
N SER A 64 -9.45 -7.72 -5.83
CA SER A 64 -8.45 -8.04 -6.84
C SER A 64 -7.07 -8.32 -6.26
N ILE A 65 -6.63 -7.61 -5.22
CA ILE A 65 -5.36 -7.95 -4.54
C ILE A 65 -5.45 -9.32 -3.86
N SER A 66 -6.61 -9.66 -3.29
CA SER A 66 -6.84 -10.97 -2.66
C SER A 66 -6.81 -12.09 -3.69
N LEU A 67 -7.47 -11.87 -4.84
CA LEU A 67 -7.47 -12.82 -5.94
C LEU A 67 -6.07 -13.01 -6.55
N PHE A 68 -5.31 -11.92 -6.71
CA PHE A 68 -3.94 -12.00 -7.17
C PHE A 68 -3.04 -12.75 -6.19
N TYR A 69 -3.20 -12.49 -4.89
CA TYR A 69 -2.45 -13.22 -3.86
C TYR A 69 -2.80 -14.71 -3.86
N PHE A 70 -4.08 -15.04 -4.02
CA PHE A 70 -4.57 -16.40 -4.13
C PHE A 70 -3.97 -17.15 -5.34
N ARG A 71 -3.91 -16.50 -6.51
CA ARG A 71 -3.28 -17.05 -7.72
C ARG A 71 -1.79 -17.35 -7.49
N ILE A 72 -1.05 -16.41 -6.88
CA ILE A 72 0.36 -16.62 -6.51
C ILE A 72 0.51 -17.82 -5.57
N ALA A 73 -0.38 -17.95 -4.58
CA ALA A 73 -0.35 -19.08 -3.65
C ALA A 73 -0.61 -20.42 -4.37
N CYS A 74 -1.54 -20.47 -5.32
CA CYS A 74 -1.79 -21.65 -6.14
C CYS A 74 -0.54 -22.06 -6.93
N ASP A 75 0.11 -21.11 -7.62
CA ASP A 75 1.34 -21.37 -8.38
C ASP A 75 2.49 -21.85 -7.49
N LEU A 76 2.62 -21.27 -6.29
CA LEU A 76 3.65 -21.66 -5.33
C LEU A 76 3.41 -23.08 -4.80
N PHE A 77 2.18 -23.39 -4.44
CA PHE A 77 1.81 -24.71 -3.92
C PHE A 77 1.93 -25.80 -4.98
N GLU A 78 1.52 -25.52 -6.21
CA GLU A 78 1.74 -26.42 -7.34
C GLU A 78 3.23 -26.78 -7.51
N LYS A 79 4.11 -25.78 -7.50
CA LYS A 79 5.56 -25.99 -7.65
C LYS A 79 6.19 -26.65 -6.43
N ASN A 80 5.59 -26.49 -5.25
CA ASN A 80 6.07 -27.04 -4.00
C ASN A 80 5.24 -28.26 -3.56
N LYS A 81 5.09 -29.23 -4.48
CA LYS A 81 4.39 -30.50 -4.23
C LYS A 81 4.94 -31.18 -2.96
N PRO A 82 4.09 -31.51 -1.98
CA PRO A 82 4.51 -32.26 -0.80
C PRO A 82 5.07 -33.62 -1.18
N ARG A 83 6.19 -34.02 -0.55
CA ARG A 83 6.77 -35.36 -0.76
C ARG A 83 5.90 -36.48 -0.20
N SER A 84 5.14 -36.19 0.84
CA SER A 84 4.27 -37.14 1.53
C SER A 84 3.14 -36.39 2.22
N PHE A 85 1.98 -37.04 2.32
CA PHE A 85 0.88 -36.59 3.17
C PHE A 85 0.81 -37.49 4.39
N PHE A 86 0.81 -36.88 5.56
CA PHE A 86 0.47 -37.57 6.80
C PHE A 86 -0.98 -37.26 7.12
N TYR A 87 -1.76 -38.30 7.38
CA TYR A 87 -3.16 -38.18 7.75
C TYR A 87 -3.49 -39.17 8.87
N HIS A 88 -4.40 -38.76 9.74
CA HIS A 88 -4.99 -39.65 10.73
C HIS A 88 -6.11 -40.48 10.06
N PRO A 89 -6.31 -41.76 10.42
CA PRO A 89 -7.39 -42.58 9.85
C PRO A 89 -8.80 -41.97 9.96
N GLU A 90 -9.03 -41.16 11.01
CA GLU A 90 -10.31 -40.48 11.25
C GLU A 90 -10.42 -39.11 10.56
N GLN A 91 -9.33 -38.59 9.96
CA GLN A 91 -9.38 -37.30 9.27
C GLN A 91 -10.25 -37.41 8.01
N LYS A 92 -11.31 -36.60 7.98
CA LYS A 92 -12.20 -36.49 6.84
C LYS A 92 -11.82 -35.25 6.02
N ILE A 93 -11.71 -35.43 4.71
CA ILE A 93 -11.57 -34.29 3.78
C ILE A 93 -12.85 -33.43 3.89
N PRO A 94 -12.72 -32.12 4.21
CA PRO A 94 -13.86 -31.23 4.29
C PRO A 94 -14.66 -31.21 2.98
N HIS A 95 -16.00 -31.11 3.08
CA HIS A 95 -16.88 -31.17 1.91
C HIS A 95 -16.48 -30.16 0.81
N ARG A 96 -16.10 -28.94 1.20
CA ARG A 96 -15.62 -27.90 0.26
C ARG A 96 -14.36 -28.31 -0.51
N ALA A 97 -13.46 -29.07 0.11
CA ALA A 97 -12.21 -29.49 -0.50
C ALA A 97 -12.42 -30.67 -1.46
N ARG A 98 -13.42 -31.52 -1.24
CA ARG A 98 -13.77 -32.64 -2.13
C ARG A 98 -14.14 -32.18 -3.54
N LYS A 99 -14.71 -30.97 -3.70
CA LYS A 99 -14.95 -30.36 -5.02
C LYS A 99 -13.67 -30.31 -5.88
N TYR A 100 -12.53 -30.07 -5.23
CA TYR A 100 -11.23 -29.90 -5.89
C TYR A 100 -10.30 -31.11 -5.74
N LEU A 101 -10.51 -31.99 -4.77
CA LEU A 101 -9.67 -33.18 -4.55
C LEU A 101 -10.35 -34.49 -5.02
N GLY A 102 -11.66 -34.47 -5.21
CA GLY A 102 -12.47 -35.67 -5.45
C GLY A 102 -12.66 -36.54 -4.20
N ASN A 103 -13.17 -37.76 -4.42
CA ASN A 103 -13.34 -38.81 -3.38
C ASN A 103 -12.26 -39.90 -3.51
N LYS A 104 -11.01 -39.48 -3.72
CA LYS A 104 -9.89 -40.39 -3.93
C LYS A 104 -9.19 -40.75 -2.63
N PRO A 105 -8.54 -41.93 -2.56
CA PRO A 105 -7.80 -42.35 -1.37
C PRO A 105 -6.57 -41.47 -1.11
N PHE A 106 -6.14 -41.38 0.15
CA PHE A 106 -5.09 -40.45 0.56
C PHE A 106 -3.70 -40.69 -0.07
N HIS A 107 -3.41 -41.90 -0.57
CA HIS A 107 -2.14 -42.17 -1.23
C HIS A 107 -2.03 -41.52 -2.62
N GLU A 108 -3.15 -41.15 -3.26
CA GLU A 108 -3.19 -40.38 -4.51
C GLU A 108 -3.08 -38.85 -4.26
N MET A 109 -2.99 -38.41 -3.00
CA MET A 109 -3.04 -36.98 -2.64
C MET A 109 -1.91 -36.12 -3.21
N PRO A 110 -0.66 -36.59 -3.36
CA PRO A 110 0.40 -35.76 -3.95
C PRO A 110 0.05 -35.26 -5.37
N GLU A 111 -0.49 -36.12 -6.23
CA GLU A 111 -0.91 -35.77 -7.59
C GLU A 111 -2.19 -34.93 -7.57
N LEU A 112 -3.15 -35.29 -6.70
CA LEU A 112 -4.40 -34.55 -6.55
C LEU A 112 -4.20 -33.15 -5.98
N TYR A 113 -3.17 -32.94 -5.16
CA TYR A 113 -2.82 -31.63 -4.62
C TYR A 113 -2.45 -30.65 -5.72
N VAL A 114 -1.57 -31.08 -6.64
CA VAL A 114 -1.18 -30.29 -7.82
C VAL A 114 -2.41 -29.98 -8.68
N ALA A 115 -3.21 -31.01 -9.01
CA ALA A 115 -4.43 -30.83 -9.80
C ALA A 115 -5.48 -29.95 -9.10
N ALA A 116 -5.52 -29.91 -7.77
CA ALA A 116 -6.40 -29.04 -7.01
C ALA A 116 -5.93 -27.58 -7.06
N CYS A 117 -4.61 -27.33 -6.93
CA CYS A 117 -4.04 -26.00 -7.10
C CYS A 117 -4.31 -25.43 -8.50
N GLN A 118 -4.13 -26.24 -9.55
CA GLN A 118 -4.44 -25.85 -10.94
C GLN A 118 -5.93 -25.52 -11.10
N ARG A 119 -6.84 -26.38 -10.65
CA ARG A 119 -8.30 -26.12 -10.72
C ARG A 119 -8.73 -24.89 -9.94
N LEU A 120 -8.13 -24.65 -8.78
CA LEU A 120 -8.39 -23.45 -7.98
C LEU A 120 -7.92 -22.19 -8.73
N ARG A 121 -6.76 -22.26 -9.38
CA ARG A 121 -6.26 -21.17 -10.21
C ARG A 121 -7.16 -20.92 -11.43
N GLU A 122 -7.52 -21.94 -12.19
CA GLU A 122 -8.45 -21.82 -13.32
C GLU A 122 -9.79 -21.21 -12.90
N ALA A 123 -10.37 -21.68 -11.78
CA ALA A 123 -11.59 -21.11 -11.23
C ALA A 123 -11.43 -19.63 -10.86
N SER A 124 -10.24 -19.23 -10.42
CA SER A 124 -9.93 -17.83 -10.11
C SER A 124 -9.77 -16.99 -11.39
N GLU A 125 -9.26 -17.55 -12.48
CA GLU A 125 -9.08 -16.87 -13.78
C GLU A 125 -10.43 -16.52 -14.43
N GLY A 126 -11.46 -17.31 -14.17
CA GLY A 126 -12.84 -17.02 -14.59
C GLY A 126 -13.55 -15.91 -13.80
N MET A 127 -12.93 -15.33 -12.77
CA MET A 127 -13.50 -14.20 -12.02
C MET A 127 -13.19 -12.87 -12.72
N SER A 128 -14.20 -12.04 -12.92
CA SER A 128 -14.12 -10.73 -13.59
C SER A 128 -13.53 -9.63 -12.69
N LEU A 129 -12.34 -9.87 -12.15
CA LEU A 129 -11.59 -8.90 -11.35
C LEU A 129 -10.25 -8.61 -12.02
N THR A 130 -10.01 -7.32 -12.28
CA THR A 130 -8.89 -6.81 -13.08
C THR A 130 -7.98 -5.99 -12.17
N LEU A 131 -6.94 -6.64 -11.63
CA LEU A 131 -6.01 -6.00 -10.68
C LEU A 131 -5.48 -4.65 -11.17
N ILE A 132 -5.02 -4.56 -12.42
CA ILE A 132 -4.46 -3.31 -12.95
C ILE A 132 -5.52 -2.20 -13.01
N GLU A 133 -6.75 -2.52 -13.39
CA GLU A 133 -7.86 -1.55 -13.46
C GLU A 133 -8.25 -1.08 -12.07
N ASP A 134 -8.38 -1.99 -11.10
CA ASP A 134 -8.73 -1.65 -9.72
C ASP A 134 -7.63 -0.80 -9.04
N LEU A 135 -6.36 -1.20 -9.18
CA LEU A 135 -5.23 -0.42 -8.65
C LEU A 135 -5.16 0.97 -9.28
N THR A 136 -5.40 1.04 -10.59
CA THR A 136 -5.47 2.29 -11.34
C THR A 136 -6.61 3.16 -10.86
N GLY A 137 -7.83 2.64 -10.78
CA GLY A 137 -9.01 3.40 -10.36
C GLY A 137 -8.88 3.90 -8.93
N HIS A 138 -8.26 3.12 -8.05
CA HIS A 138 -7.96 3.58 -6.70
C HIS A 138 -6.88 4.67 -6.67
N MET A 139 -5.78 4.51 -7.42
CA MET A 139 -4.76 5.54 -7.54
C MET A 139 -5.31 6.85 -8.13
N GLU A 140 -6.19 6.75 -9.11
CA GLU A 140 -6.90 7.90 -9.71
C GLU A 140 -7.78 8.62 -8.69
N ASN A 141 -8.56 7.87 -7.89
CA ASN A 141 -9.34 8.45 -6.80
C ASN A 141 -8.47 9.17 -5.77
N ILE A 142 -7.32 8.60 -5.40
CA ILE A 142 -6.38 9.27 -4.47
C ILE A 142 -5.89 10.59 -5.05
N ILE A 143 -5.52 10.60 -6.33
CA ILE A 143 -5.03 11.80 -7.02
C ILE A 143 -6.12 12.86 -7.08
N ASN A 144 -7.33 12.49 -7.51
CA ASN A 144 -8.46 13.42 -7.64
C ASN A 144 -8.86 14.01 -6.29
N ASN A 145 -9.01 13.18 -5.25
CA ASN A 145 -9.33 13.66 -3.91
C ASN A 145 -8.26 14.65 -3.40
N THR A 146 -6.98 14.35 -3.63
CA THR A 146 -5.90 15.27 -3.22
C THR A 146 -5.92 16.57 -4.03
N ASP A 147 -6.22 16.50 -5.33
CA ASP A 147 -6.33 17.66 -6.20
C ASP A 147 -7.50 18.59 -5.79
N GLU A 148 -8.62 17.99 -5.42
CA GLU A 148 -9.78 18.69 -4.85
C GLU A 148 -9.42 19.38 -3.52
N MET A 149 -8.72 18.69 -2.61
CA MET A 149 -8.26 19.29 -1.35
C MET A 149 -7.31 20.46 -1.57
N ILE A 150 -6.34 20.35 -2.49
CA ILE A 150 -5.44 21.45 -2.83
C ILE A 150 -6.23 22.63 -3.41
N SER A 151 -7.21 22.35 -4.28
CA SER A 151 -8.07 23.39 -4.86
C SER A 151 -8.92 24.08 -3.80
N PHE A 152 -9.49 23.32 -2.87
CA PHE A 152 -10.26 23.83 -1.74
C PHE A 152 -9.41 24.74 -0.85
N LEU A 153 -8.20 24.32 -0.49
CA LEU A 153 -7.27 25.12 0.31
C LEU A 153 -6.83 26.41 -0.41
N SER A 154 -6.58 26.32 -1.72
CA SER A 154 -6.16 27.47 -2.53
C SER A 154 -7.29 28.49 -2.73
N GLN A 155 -8.54 28.03 -2.84
CA GLN A 155 -9.69 28.90 -3.13
C GLN A 155 -10.42 29.38 -1.88
N GLY A 156 -10.38 28.59 -0.79
CA GLY A 156 -11.08 28.87 0.46
C GLY A 156 -10.35 29.85 1.39
N ASP A 157 -9.06 30.08 1.18
CA ASP A 157 -8.31 31.09 1.92
C ASP A 157 -8.55 32.50 1.34
N PRO A 158 -8.83 33.54 2.16
CA PRO A 158 -9.01 34.92 1.71
C PRO A 158 -7.84 35.48 0.88
N LYS A 159 -6.60 35.05 1.16
CA LYS A 159 -5.38 35.43 0.45
C LYS A 159 -5.26 34.73 -0.91
N LYS A 160 -6.03 33.67 -1.15
CA LYS A 160 -6.01 32.85 -2.37
C LYS A 160 -4.60 32.41 -2.77
N PRO A 161 -3.89 31.67 -1.90
CA PRO A 161 -2.52 31.25 -2.17
C PRO A 161 -2.45 30.41 -3.44
N SER A 162 -1.31 30.47 -4.13
CA SER A 162 -1.05 29.55 -5.23
C SER A 162 -1.05 28.11 -4.73
N ARG A 163 -1.30 27.15 -5.63
CA ARG A 163 -1.28 25.72 -5.27
C ARG A 163 0.08 25.28 -4.74
N ASP A 164 1.18 25.82 -5.28
CA ASP A 164 2.53 25.56 -4.77
C ASP A 164 2.71 26.08 -3.34
N GLN A 165 2.18 27.28 -3.05
CA GLN A 165 2.19 27.82 -1.70
C GLN A 165 1.37 26.97 -0.73
N VAL A 166 0.21 26.46 -1.15
CA VAL A 166 -0.59 25.52 -0.34
C VAL A 166 0.22 24.28 0.04
N ILE A 167 1.00 23.71 -0.90
CA ILE A 167 1.85 22.55 -0.61
C ILE A 167 2.89 22.87 0.47
N VAL A 168 3.53 24.05 0.37
CA VAL A 168 4.49 24.51 1.38
C VAL A 168 3.81 24.70 2.73
N ASP A 169 2.67 25.41 2.77
CA ASP A 169 1.98 25.74 4.01
C ASP A 169 1.45 24.50 4.75
N CYS A 170 0.97 23.50 4.01
CA CYS A 170 0.56 22.20 4.56
C CYS A 170 1.70 21.47 5.29
N GLN A 171 2.95 21.71 4.89
CA GLN A 171 4.14 21.16 5.56
C GLN A 171 4.66 22.09 6.66
N ALA A 172 4.60 23.41 6.44
CA ALA A 172 5.13 24.41 7.33
C ALA A 172 4.39 24.46 8.66
N TRP A 173 3.06 24.44 8.63
CA TRP A 173 2.26 24.51 9.84
C TRP A 173 2.58 23.39 10.85
N PRO A 174 2.49 22.09 10.51
CA PRO A 174 2.81 21.04 11.46
C PRO A 174 4.29 21.04 11.86
N PHE A 175 5.21 21.41 10.96
CA PHE A 175 6.65 21.45 11.25
C PHE A 175 7.01 22.56 12.25
N ALA A 176 6.39 23.74 12.13
CA ALA A 176 6.67 24.91 12.96
C ALA A 176 6.55 24.65 14.46
N PHE A 177 5.73 23.67 14.86
CA PHE A 177 5.49 23.31 16.27
C PHE A 177 6.28 22.10 16.76
N THR A 178 7.10 21.48 15.91
CA THR A 178 8.03 20.42 16.31
C THR A 178 9.27 20.99 17.00
N GLU A 179 9.99 20.17 17.76
CA GLU A 179 11.29 20.57 18.33
C GLU A 179 12.32 20.91 17.25
N GLU A 180 12.25 20.25 16.10
CA GLU A 180 13.10 20.57 14.95
C GLU A 180 12.80 21.95 14.36
N GLY A 181 11.52 22.29 14.17
CA GLY A 181 11.11 23.60 13.69
C GLY A 181 11.51 24.72 14.65
N LYS A 182 11.30 24.54 15.95
CA LYS A 182 11.73 25.50 16.99
C LYS A 182 13.24 25.69 16.98
N ARG A 183 14.02 24.59 16.90
CA ARG A 183 15.48 24.66 16.83
C ARG A 183 15.95 25.42 15.58
N PHE A 184 15.38 25.11 14.42
CA PHE A 184 15.69 25.81 13.17
C PHE A 184 15.41 27.32 13.30
N ALA A 185 14.29 27.70 13.91
CA ALA A 185 13.93 29.10 14.15
C ALA A 185 14.93 29.82 15.08
N CYS A 186 15.40 29.15 16.14
CA CYS A 186 16.41 29.68 17.05
C CYS A 186 17.78 29.85 16.36
N GLU A 187 18.24 28.83 15.63
CA GLU A 187 19.54 28.83 14.95
C GLU A 187 19.62 29.90 13.85
N ASN A 188 18.50 30.18 13.18
CA ASN A 188 18.41 31.15 12.09
C ASN A 188 17.84 32.52 12.52
N GLN A 189 17.74 32.76 13.83
CA GLN A 189 17.32 34.06 14.41
C GLN A 189 16.01 34.59 13.81
N CYS A 190 14.94 33.78 13.87
CA CYS A 190 13.64 34.13 13.30
C CYS A 190 13.20 35.55 13.73
N PRO A 191 12.94 36.48 12.79
CA PRO A 191 12.60 37.86 13.09
C PRO A 191 11.11 38.05 13.46
N ALA A 192 10.29 37.01 13.29
CA ALA A 192 8.86 37.10 13.42
C ALA A 192 8.42 37.28 14.88
N LYS A 193 7.49 38.22 15.10
CA LYS A 193 6.91 38.51 16.42
C LYS A 193 5.50 37.94 16.60
N THR A 194 4.89 37.46 15.53
CA THR A 194 3.55 36.88 15.52
C THR A 194 3.59 35.45 15.01
N MET A 195 2.62 34.62 15.40
CA MET A 195 2.52 33.24 14.93
C MET A 195 2.40 33.17 13.39
N GLY A 196 1.56 34.01 12.80
CA GLY A 196 1.41 34.08 11.34
C GLY A 196 2.71 34.46 10.64
N GLY A 197 3.43 35.46 11.15
CA GLY A 197 4.73 35.85 10.60
C GLY A 197 5.81 34.78 10.77
N TYR A 198 5.76 33.99 11.85
CA TYR A 198 6.68 32.87 12.06
C TYR A 198 6.46 31.79 10.99
N ILE A 199 5.20 31.48 10.70
CA ILE A 199 4.84 30.46 9.71
C ILE A 199 5.16 30.94 8.29
N GLU A 200 4.86 32.20 7.96
CA GLU A 200 5.27 32.78 6.66
C GLU A 200 6.81 32.77 6.48
N TRP A 201 7.55 33.08 7.55
CA TRP A 201 9.01 33.04 7.53
C TRP A 201 9.55 31.61 7.36
N ILE A 202 9.01 30.63 8.10
CA ILE A 202 9.49 29.24 8.00
C ILE A 202 9.11 28.61 6.65
N SER A 203 7.91 28.93 6.13
CA SER A 203 7.47 28.54 4.78
C SER A 203 8.46 29.00 3.70
N SER A 204 9.03 30.20 3.83
CA SER A 204 9.95 30.77 2.83
C SER A 204 11.43 30.43 3.05
N THR A 205 11.84 30.14 4.28
CA THR A 205 13.26 29.97 4.64
C THR A 205 13.70 28.52 4.75
N TYR A 206 12.79 27.60 5.11
CA TYR A 206 13.11 26.19 5.26
C TYR A 206 13.14 25.45 3.90
N ASN A 207 14.05 24.49 3.75
CA ASN A 207 14.14 23.69 2.51
C ASN A 207 13.14 22.54 2.53
N TRP A 208 11.91 22.82 2.07
CA TRP A 208 10.83 21.85 2.08
C TRP A 208 11.06 20.67 1.11
N PRO A 209 10.72 19.43 1.51
CA PRO A 209 10.77 18.26 0.62
C PRO A 209 9.90 18.42 -0.63
N HIS A 210 8.76 19.10 -0.50
CA HIS A 210 7.85 19.40 -1.60
C HIS A 210 7.61 20.90 -1.69
N GLN A 211 7.95 21.51 -2.82
CA GLN A 211 7.78 22.96 -3.03
C GLN A 211 6.73 23.28 -4.11
N SER A 212 6.24 22.25 -4.80
CA SER A 212 5.34 22.41 -5.96
C SER A 212 4.21 21.41 -5.91
N ASP A 213 3.10 21.76 -6.55
CA ASP A 213 1.95 20.91 -6.79
C ASP A 213 2.35 19.57 -7.44
N PRO A 214 2.17 18.44 -6.73
CA PRO A 214 2.62 17.14 -7.21
C PRO A 214 1.66 16.49 -8.21
N ILE A 215 0.43 17.01 -8.40
CA ILE A 215 -0.66 16.33 -9.13
C ILE A 215 -0.25 15.94 -10.55
N ARG A 216 0.42 16.83 -11.30
CA ARG A 216 0.90 16.52 -12.66
C ARG A 216 1.90 15.35 -12.67
N SER A 217 2.78 15.27 -11.67
CA SER A 217 3.74 14.18 -11.55
C SER A 217 3.04 12.86 -11.22
N TRP A 218 2.01 12.90 -10.36
CA TRP A 218 1.23 11.73 -9.98
C TRP A 218 0.37 11.22 -11.14
N GLN A 219 -0.20 12.10 -11.95
CA GLN A 219 -0.91 11.73 -13.18
C GLN A 219 0.01 11.03 -14.19
N LYS A 220 1.29 11.41 -14.30
CA LYS A 220 2.27 10.67 -15.12
C LYS A 220 2.49 9.26 -14.58
N ARG A 221 2.58 9.09 -13.26
CA ARG A 221 2.69 7.76 -12.62
C ARG A 221 1.44 6.92 -12.85
N LEU A 222 0.25 7.53 -12.77
CA LEU A 222 -1.03 6.86 -13.06
C LEU A 222 -1.05 6.34 -14.51
N LYS A 223 -0.63 7.17 -15.49
CA LYS A 223 -0.50 6.73 -16.89
C LYS A 223 0.47 5.56 -17.05
N SER A 224 1.60 5.59 -16.33
CA SER A 224 2.58 4.49 -16.32
C SER A 224 2.06 3.19 -15.68
N LEU A 225 1.14 3.30 -14.72
CA LEU A 225 0.44 2.16 -14.14
C LEU A 225 -0.62 1.62 -15.10
N LYS A 226 -1.42 2.51 -15.72
CA LYS A 226 -2.44 2.19 -16.74
C LYS A 226 -1.86 1.42 -17.93
N SER A 227 -0.61 1.71 -18.32
CA SER A 227 0.06 1.04 -19.44
C SER A 227 0.77 -0.25 -19.07
N GLU A 228 0.70 -0.71 -17.82
CA GLU A 228 1.38 -1.93 -17.38
C GLU A 228 0.58 -3.17 -17.73
N ASN A 229 1.26 -4.23 -18.18
CA ASN A 229 0.63 -5.53 -18.46
C ASN A 229 1.07 -6.60 -17.45
N ASN A 230 2.15 -6.36 -16.70
CA ASN A 230 2.65 -7.29 -15.69
C ASN A 230 2.07 -6.96 -14.31
N HIS A 231 1.26 -7.87 -13.77
CA HIS A 231 0.62 -7.73 -12.46
C HIS A 231 1.58 -7.46 -11.29
N HIS A 232 2.77 -8.08 -11.28
CA HIS A 232 3.77 -7.87 -10.22
C HIS A 232 4.34 -6.43 -10.29
N LYS A 233 4.67 -5.96 -11.49
CA LYS A 233 5.14 -4.59 -11.71
C LYS A 233 4.06 -3.55 -11.42
N ALA A 234 2.81 -3.84 -11.77
CA ALA A 234 1.67 -2.97 -11.48
C ALA A 234 1.50 -2.78 -9.97
N LEU A 235 1.50 -3.89 -9.22
CA LEU A 235 1.44 -3.87 -7.76
C LEU A 235 2.61 -3.09 -7.14
N GLU A 236 3.83 -3.29 -7.64
CA GLU A 236 5.04 -2.57 -7.20
C GLU A 236 4.92 -1.06 -7.43
N LYS A 237 4.58 -0.63 -8.66
CA LYS A 237 4.37 0.78 -9.02
C LYS A 237 3.33 1.44 -8.13
N TYR A 238 2.24 0.74 -7.88
CA TYR A 238 1.15 1.20 -7.02
C TYR A 238 1.58 1.33 -5.56
N LYS A 239 2.25 0.32 -4.99
CA LYS A 239 2.77 0.38 -3.61
C LYS A 239 3.77 1.52 -3.43
N HIS A 240 4.68 1.68 -4.38
CA HIS A 240 5.64 2.78 -4.39
C HIS A 240 4.96 4.16 -4.50
N PHE A 241 3.79 4.25 -5.14
CA PHE A 241 3.00 5.48 -5.14
C PHE A 241 2.39 5.76 -3.77
N LEU A 242 1.79 4.76 -3.14
CA LEU A 242 1.23 4.93 -1.80
C LEU A 242 2.30 5.41 -0.82
N ASP A 243 3.44 4.72 -0.77
CA ASP A 243 4.52 4.99 0.20
C ASP A 243 5.11 6.38 0.03
N GLN A 244 5.42 6.77 -1.20
CA GLN A 244 6.06 8.06 -1.46
C GLN A 244 5.14 9.27 -1.30
N THR A 245 3.82 9.05 -1.30
CA THR A 245 2.85 10.14 -1.24
C THR A 245 2.10 10.20 0.07
N GLU A 246 2.21 9.18 0.94
CA GLU A 246 1.46 9.07 2.19
C GLU A 246 1.63 10.32 3.07
N ASP A 247 2.88 10.70 3.38
CA ASP A 247 3.19 11.83 4.27
C ASP A 247 2.61 13.16 3.76
N LEU A 248 2.81 13.47 2.47
CA LEU A 248 2.27 14.70 1.90
C LEU A 248 0.74 14.69 1.85
N ARG A 249 0.13 13.55 1.47
CA ARG A 249 -1.33 13.41 1.44
C ARG A 249 -1.94 13.59 2.82
N GLU A 250 -1.33 13.02 3.86
CA GLU A 250 -1.79 13.19 5.25
C GLU A 250 -1.74 14.65 5.71
N LYS A 251 -0.69 15.39 5.34
CA LYS A 251 -0.56 16.82 5.66
C LYS A 251 -1.62 17.69 4.94
N ILE A 252 -1.90 17.38 3.67
CA ILE A 252 -2.94 18.07 2.89
C ILE A 252 -4.33 17.75 3.46
N ASP A 253 -4.61 16.47 3.73
CA ASP A 253 -5.88 16.02 4.31
C ASP A 253 -6.17 16.73 5.63
N LYS A 254 -5.22 16.72 6.58
CA LYS A 254 -5.34 17.44 7.85
C LYS A 254 -5.60 18.93 7.68
N SER A 255 -4.85 19.58 6.78
CA SER A 255 -5.03 21.01 6.50
C SER A 255 -6.42 21.30 5.94
N SER A 256 -6.93 20.44 5.05
CA SER A 256 -8.26 20.56 4.48
C SER A 256 -9.36 20.40 5.53
N THR A 257 -9.23 19.42 6.43
CA THR A 257 -10.16 19.22 7.56
C THR A 257 -10.17 20.42 8.50
N TYR A 258 -9.02 21.04 8.76
CA TYR A 258 -8.96 22.23 9.62
C TYR A 258 -9.66 23.43 8.99
N LEU A 259 -9.49 23.66 7.69
CA LEU A 259 -10.17 24.73 6.97
C LEU A 259 -11.68 24.48 6.95
N ASP A 260 -12.11 23.27 6.64
CA ASP A 260 -13.53 22.90 6.59
C ASP A 260 -14.22 23.15 7.93
N ARG A 261 -13.63 22.64 9.04
CA ARG A 261 -14.12 22.91 10.39
C ARG A 261 -14.17 24.41 10.71
N HIS A 262 -13.17 25.19 10.28
CA HIS A 262 -13.16 26.62 10.50
C HIS A 262 -14.32 27.33 9.76
N ILE A 263 -14.61 26.91 8.52
CA ILE A 263 -15.72 27.43 7.73
C ILE A 263 -17.06 27.09 8.40
N GLU A 264 -17.23 25.84 8.87
CA GLU A 264 -18.43 25.43 9.62
C GLU A 264 -18.62 26.30 10.89
N GLU A 265 -17.56 26.52 11.67
CA GLU A 265 -17.60 27.41 12.84
C GLU A 265 -18.02 28.84 12.48
N GLN A 266 -17.57 29.40 11.35
CA GLN A 266 -17.99 30.72 10.91
C GLN A 266 -19.46 30.75 10.47
N ILE A 267 -19.93 29.69 9.81
CA ILE A 267 -21.33 29.56 9.39
C ILE A 267 -22.24 29.47 10.62
N ASP A 268 -21.87 28.70 11.63
CA ASP A 268 -22.66 28.57 12.85
C ASP A 268 -22.74 29.90 13.62
N ARG A 269 -21.62 30.61 13.76
CA ARG A 269 -21.60 31.97 14.34
C ARG A 269 -22.49 32.93 13.56
N ALA A 270 -22.45 32.90 12.23
CA ALA A 270 -23.30 33.74 11.38
C ALA A 270 -24.80 33.39 11.50
N ARG A 271 -25.11 32.13 11.84
CA ARG A 271 -26.47 31.65 12.14
C ARG A 271 -26.91 31.90 13.58
N GLY A 272 -26.05 32.47 14.43
CA GLY A 272 -26.34 32.77 15.83
C GLY A 272 -26.38 31.53 16.74
N LYS A 273 -25.71 30.45 16.35
CA LYS A 273 -25.42 29.28 17.20
C LYS A 273 -24.03 29.41 17.80
#